data_AF-X1SD74-F1
#
_entry.id   AF-X1SD74-F1
#
_cell.length_a   1.000
_cell.length_b   1.000
_cell.length_c   1.000
_cell.angle_alpha   90.00
_cell.angle_beta   90.00
_cell.angle_gamma   90.00
#
_symmetry.space_group_name_H-M   'P 1'
#
loop_
_entity.id
_entity.type
_entity.pdbx_description
1 polymer ?
#
loop_
_entity_poly.entity_id
_entity_poly.type
_entity_poly.pdbx_seq_one_letter_code
_entity_poly.pdbx_strand_id
1 'polypeptide(L)'
;MVMALRIQIERQGASLFPSVREYRTLYGLTKERVHRMKPKSIIMHPGPANRGVEIDPEVADSDKSVILDQVKNGVAIRMAVLFIHAGGRIE
;
A
#
# COMPACT_ATOMS: atom_id res chain seq x y z
N MET A 1 5.85 -9.97 -3.70
CA MET A 1 5.04 -8.75 -3.52
C MET A 1 5.47 -8.10 -2.21
N VAL A 2 5.49 -6.78 -2.15
CA VAL A 2 5.62 -6.03 -0.90
C VAL A 2 4.38 -5.16 -0.77
N MET A 3 3.69 -5.24 0.36
CA MET A 3 2.54 -4.39 0.67
C MET A 3 2.91 -3.48 1.83
N ALA A 4 3.05 -2.19 1.55
CA ALA A 4 3.21 -1.18 2.58
C ALA A 4 1.83 -0.80 3.14
N LEU A 5 1.80 -0.38 4.40
CA LEU A 5 0.58 0.05 5.09
C LEU A 5 0.76 1.45 5.64
N ARG A 6 -0.35 2.19 5.69
CA ARG A 6 -0.38 3.53 6.26
C ARG A 6 -0.08 3.46 7.75
N ILE A 7 0.95 4.18 8.20
CA ILE A 7 1.15 4.38 9.63
C ILE A 7 0.07 5.32 10.17
N GLN A 8 -0.65 4.87 11.20
CA GLN A 8 -1.77 5.59 11.79
C GLN A 8 -1.36 6.10 13.18
N ILE A 9 -0.65 7.23 13.22
CA ILE A 9 -0.19 7.86 14.46
C ILE A 9 -1.38 8.20 15.36
N GLU A 10 -2.49 8.61 14.74
CA GLU A 10 -3.75 8.96 15.40
C GLU A 10 -4.41 7.79 16.16
N ARG A 11 -3.94 6.55 15.95
CA ARG A 11 -4.46 5.36 16.64
C ARG A 11 -3.49 4.77 17.66
N GLN A 12 -2.31 5.36 17.79
CA GLN A 12 -1.31 4.90 18.76
C GLN A 12 -1.58 5.57 20.10
N GLY A 13 -2.02 4.78 21.09
CA GLY A 13 -2.25 5.29 22.45
C GLY A 13 -0.96 5.74 23.13
N ALA A 14 0.15 5.01 22.92
CA ALA A 14 1.49 5.37 23.33
C ALA A 14 2.42 5.38 22.11
N SER A 15 3.44 6.24 22.13
CA SER A 15 4.38 6.35 21.00
C SER A 15 5.17 5.05 20.84
N LEU A 16 4.95 4.35 19.73
CA LEU A 16 5.65 3.09 19.42
C LEU A 16 7.04 3.31 18.80
N PHE A 17 7.33 4.54 18.39
CA PHE A 17 8.63 4.97 17.88
C PHE A 17 8.90 6.42 18.29
N PRO A 18 10.17 6.83 18.40
CA PRO A 18 10.52 8.19 18.82
C PRO A 18 10.15 9.27 17.80
N SER A 19 10.16 8.97 16.50
CA SER A 19 9.72 9.92 15.46
C SER A 19 9.31 9.27 14.14
N VAL A 20 8.54 10.00 13.33
CA VAL A 20 8.19 9.63 11.95
C VAL A 20 9.43 9.41 11.08
N ARG A 21 10.48 10.22 11.29
CA ARG A 21 11.76 10.10 10.58
C ARG A 21 12.45 8.77 10.89
N GLU A 22 12.43 8.36 12.16
CA GLU A 22 12.99 7.09 12.59
C GLU A 22 12.18 5.91 12.06
N TYR A 23 10.84 6.00 12.09
CA TYR A 23 9.98 5.02 11.43
C TYR A 23 10.33 4.84 9.95
N ARG A 24 10.45 5.94 9.19
CA ARG A 24 10.86 5.89 7.77
C ARG A 24 12.21 5.17 7.62
N THR A 25 13.17 5.56 8.46
CA THR A 25 14.55 5.04 8.40
C THR A 25 14.58 3.54 8.66
N LEU A 26 13.86 3.05 9.68
CA LEU A 26 13.86 1.65 10.08
C LEU A 26 12.93 0.77 9.24
N TYR A 27 11.75 1.28 8.88
CA TYR A 27 10.65 0.47 8.34
C TYR A 27 10.09 0.94 7.00
N GLY A 28 10.32 2.19 6.59
CA GLY A 28 9.78 2.73 5.34
C GLY A 28 10.27 1.99 4.09
N LEU A 29 9.44 1.86 3.07
CA LEU A 29 9.83 1.28 1.80
C LEU A 29 10.59 2.31 0.95
N THR A 30 11.91 2.34 1.12
CA THR A 30 12.80 3.26 0.40
C THR A 30 13.27 2.72 -0.95
N LYS A 31 13.79 3.59 -1.81
CA LYS A 31 14.35 3.17 -3.11
C LYS A 31 15.47 2.15 -2.99
N GLU A 32 16.35 2.28 -2.00
CA GLU A 32 17.44 1.32 -1.75
C GLU A 32 16.89 -0.04 -1.34
N ARG A 33 15.82 -0.06 -0.53
CA ARG A 33 15.12 -1.30 -0.17
C ARG A 33 14.46 -1.95 -1.40
N VAL A 34 13.87 -1.14 -2.28
CA VAL A 34 13.25 -1.62 -3.53
C VAL A 34 14.29 -2.21 -4.49
N HIS A 35 15.51 -1.68 -4.54
CA HIS A 35 16.58 -2.25 -5.39
C HIS A 35 16.94 -3.69 -5.02
N ARG A 36 16.68 -4.10 -3.77
CA ARG A 36 16.90 -5.48 -3.30
C ARG A 36 15.70 -6.40 -3.54
N MET A 37 14.60 -5.88 -4.07
CA MET A 37 13.41 -6.68 -4.37
C MET A 37 13.64 -7.57 -5.59
N LYS A 38 12.96 -8.71 -5.64
CA LYS A 38 13.01 -9.62 -6.80
C LYS A 38 12.58 -8.88 -8.08
N PRO A 39 13.17 -9.18 -9.26
CA PRO A 39 12.86 -8.47 -10.51
C PRO A 39 11.37 -8.41 -10.87
N LYS A 40 10.61 -9.48 -10.61
CA LYS A 40 9.17 -9.58 -10.92
C LYS A 40 8.23 -9.25 -9.76
N SER A 41 8.72 -8.73 -8.64
CA SER A 41 7.84 -8.34 -7.53
C SER A 41 7.19 -6.99 -7.75
N ILE A 42 5.93 -6.89 -7.33
CA ILE A 42 5.13 -5.66 -7.30
C ILE A 42 5.05 -5.05 -5.91
N ILE A 43 4.71 -3.76 -5.87
CA ILE A 43 4.53 -2.92 -4.70
C ILE A 43 3.05 -2.55 -4.59
N MET A 44 2.48 -2.74 -3.41
CA MET A 44 1.08 -2.47 -3.09
C MET A 44 0.96 -1.56 -1.87
N HIS A 45 -0.13 -0.82 -1.80
CA HIS A 45 -0.52 -0.03 -0.64
C HIS A 45 -2.05 0.23 -0.69
N PRO A 46 -2.81 -0.06 0.37
CA PRO A 46 -4.28 0.06 0.35
C PRO A 46 -4.77 1.53 0.30
N GLY A 47 -3.93 2.47 0.71
CA GLY A 47 -4.22 3.90 0.69
C GLY A 47 -5.06 4.36 1.90
N PRO A 48 -5.11 5.69 2.16
CA PRO A 48 -4.21 6.71 1.60
C PRO A 48 -2.77 6.50 2.11
N ALA A 49 -1.77 6.79 1.28
CA ALA A 49 -0.35 6.64 1.66
C ALA A 49 0.22 7.97 2.17
N ASN A 50 0.94 7.95 3.28
CA ASN A 50 1.81 9.02 3.72
C ASN A 50 3.16 8.89 2.99
N ARG A 51 3.27 9.60 1.86
CA ARG A 51 4.48 9.65 1.05
C ARG A 51 5.64 10.27 1.86
N GLY A 52 6.81 9.67 1.75
CA GLY A 52 7.99 10.05 2.54
C GLY A 52 7.98 9.52 3.97
N VAL A 53 7.04 8.65 4.35
CA VAL A 53 7.00 7.99 5.67
C VAL A 53 7.08 6.48 5.52
N GLU A 54 5.99 5.80 5.20
CA GLU A 54 5.99 4.35 4.96
C GLU A 54 6.45 3.98 3.55
N ILE A 55 6.43 4.90 2.60
CA ILE A 55 6.83 4.67 1.21
C ILE A 55 7.43 5.94 0.61
N ASP A 56 8.57 5.81 -0.08
CA ASP A 56 9.15 6.95 -0.79
C ASP A 56 8.27 7.36 -1.99
N PRO A 57 8.14 8.66 -2.30
CA PRO A 57 7.28 9.13 -3.39
C PRO A 57 7.56 8.44 -4.73
N GLU A 58 8.84 8.36 -5.10
CA GLU A 58 9.32 7.70 -6.33
C GLU A 58 9.08 6.20 -6.37
N VAL A 59 8.97 5.56 -5.20
CA VAL A 59 8.62 4.13 -5.12
C VAL A 59 7.14 3.92 -5.37
N ALA A 60 6.30 4.78 -4.79
CA ALA A 60 4.85 4.74 -4.97
C ALA A 60 4.43 4.96 -6.44
N ASP A 61 5.24 5.69 -7.22
CA ASP A 61 5.01 5.98 -8.64
C ASP A 61 5.87 5.14 -9.61
N SER A 62 6.60 4.16 -9.09
CA SER A 62 7.47 3.31 -9.92
C SER A 62 6.70 2.32 -10.79
N ASP A 63 7.34 1.79 -11.84
CA ASP A 63 6.78 0.73 -12.69
C ASP A 63 6.45 -0.58 -11.94
N LYS A 64 6.98 -0.76 -10.72
CA LYS A 64 6.65 -1.90 -9.85
C LYS A 64 5.39 -1.65 -9.02
N SER A 65 4.93 -0.41 -8.93
CA SER A 65 3.76 -0.01 -8.16
C SER A 65 2.48 -0.38 -8.87
N VAL A 66 1.60 -1.10 -8.17
CA VAL A 66 0.25 -1.43 -8.63
C VAL A 66 -0.80 -0.75 -7.76
N ILE A 67 -0.45 0.31 -7.03
CA ILE A 67 -1.33 1.01 -6.09
C ILE A 67 -2.60 1.53 -6.80
N LEU A 68 -2.43 2.15 -7.98
CA LEU A 68 -3.57 2.64 -8.76
C LEU A 68 -4.38 1.50 -9.39
N ASP A 69 -3.72 0.39 -9.75
CA ASP A 69 -4.42 -0.82 -10.18
C ASP A 69 -5.27 -1.41 -9.05
N GLN A 70 -4.82 -1.36 -7.79
CA GLN A 70 -5.64 -1.76 -6.65
C GLN A 70 -6.92 -0.92 -6.55
N VAL A 71 -6.83 0.40 -6.75
CA VAL A 71 -8.00 1.30 -6.73
C VAL A 71 -8.96 0.94 -7.86
N LYS A 72 -8.44 0.76 -9.08
CA LYS A 72 -9.21 0.34 -10.26
C LYS A 72 -9.89 -1.01 -10.03
N ASN A 73 -9.14 -2.01 -9.59
CA ASN A 73 -9.64 -3.36 -9.31
C ASN A 73 -10.66 -3.34 -8.17
N GLY A 74 -10.53 -2.43 -7.22
CA GLY A 74 -11.51 -2.22 -6.16
C GLY A 74 -12.90 -1.88 -6.67
N VAL A 75 -13.03 -1.19 -7.82
CA VAL A 75 -14.34 -0.94 -8.45
C VAL A 75 -14.95 -2.25 -8.94
N ALA A 76 -14.20 -3.03 -9.71
CA ALA A 76 -14.67 -4.30 -10.26
C ALA A 76 -15.07 -5.29 -9.15
N ILE A 77 -14.25 -5.40 -8.09
CA ILE A 77 -14.55 -6.24 -6.94
C ILE A 77 -15.83 -5.79 -6.23
N ARG A 78 -16.01 -4.48 -5.98
CA ARG A 78 -17.24 -3.96 -5.35
C ARG A 78 -18.47 -4.22 -6.22
N MET A 79 -18.37 -4.03 -7.52
CA MET A 79 -19.46 -4.36 -8.46
C MET A 79 -19.82 -5.85 -8.39
N ALA A 80 -18.82 -6.74 -8.41
CA ALA A 80 -19.05 -8.18 -8.31
C ALA A 80 -19.69 -8.58 -6.97
N VAL A 81 -19.20 -8.01 -5.85
CA VAL A 81 -19.78 -8.24 -4.51
C VAL A 81 -21.23 -7.78 -4.45
N LEU A 82 -21.55 -6.59 -4.96
CA LEU A 82 -22.93 -6.08 -4.99
C LEU A 82 -23.83 -6.90 -5.92
N PHE A 83 -23.31 -7.33 -7.08
CA PHE A 83 -24.05 -8.17 -8.02
C PHE A 83 -24.44 -9.51 -7.40
N ILE A 84 -23.50 -10.21 -6.76
CA ILE A 84 -23.77 -11.46 -6.04
C ILE A 84 -24.76 -11.21 -4.89
N HIS A 85 -24.54 -10.15 -4.11
CA HIS A 85 -25.41 -9.81 -2.99
C HIS A 85 -26.86 -9.53 -3.43
N ALA A 86 -27.06 -8.96 -4.63
CA ALA A 86 -28.37 -8.72 -5.23
C ALA A 86 -29.01 -9.97 -5.87
N GLY A 87 -28.40 -11.16 -5.73
CA GLY A 87 -28.92 -12.43 -6.27
C GLY A 87 -28.38 -12.79 -7.66
N GLY A 88 -27.46 -12.01 -8.22
CA GLY A 88 -26.74 -12.36 -9.44
C GLY A 88 -25.85 -13.58 -9.27
N ARG A 89 -25.70 -14.38 -10.33
CA ARG A 89 -24.83 -15.57 -10.34
C ARG A 89 -23.66 -15.33 -11.30
N ILE A 90 -22.45 -15.68 -10.86
CA ILE A 90 -21.28 -15.74 -11.72
C ILE A 90 -21.23 -17.18 -12.24
N GLU A 91 -21.47 -17.35 -13.55
CA GLU A 91 -21.34 -18.62 -14.25
C GLU A 91 -19.87 -18.90 -14.63
#